data_AF-J9BIF5-F1
#
_entry.id   AF-J9BIF5-F1
#
_cell.length_a   1.000
_cell.length_b   1.000
_cell.length_c   1.000
_cell.angle_alpha   90.00
_cell.angle_beta   90.00
_cell.angle_gamma   90.00
#
_symmetry.space_group_name_H-M   'P 1'
#
loop_
_entity.id
_entity.type
_entity.pdbx_description
1 polymer ?
#
loop_
_entity_poly.entity_id
_entity_poly.type
_entity_poly.pdbx_seq_one_letter_code
_entity_poly.pdbx_strand_id
1 'polypeptide(L)' 'MRSLQATPLAALSRLCAGICGSTLIVNLPGSPKAVKECFEVIEKILPHAVELLTAKVANHHHPSNH' A
#
# COMPACT_ATOMS: atom_id res chain seq x y z
N MET A 1 25.61 10.29 -8.39
CA MET A 1 24.53 10.66 -7.46
C MET A 1 23.76 9.40 -7.08
N ARG A 2 23.92 8.88 -5.86
CA ARG A 2 23.13 7.75 -5.34
C ARG A 2 21.92 8.33 -4.61
N SER A 3 20.87 8.64 -5.35
CA SER A 3 19.56 8.95 -4.77
C SER A 3 18.62 7.79 -5.09
N LEU A 4 17.77 7.41 -4.14
CA LEU A 4 16.86 6.25 -4.17
C LEU A 4 17.46 4.94 -3.65
N GLN A 5 17.87 4.95 -2.38
CA GLN A 5 17.36 3.91 -1.49
C GLN A 5 15.83 4.10 -1.41
N ALA A 6 15.11 3.69 -2.46
CA ALA A 6 13.67 3.68 -2.43
C ALA A 6 13.29 2.63 -1.40
N THR A 7 12.87 3.07 -0.21
CA THR A 7 12.19 2.19 0.72
C THR A 7 11.07 1.48 -0.06
N PRO A 8 10.79 0.19 0.19
CA PRO A 8 9.72 -0.52 -0.51
C PRO A 8 8.39 0.27 -0.52
N LEU A 9 8.16 1.02 0.56
CA LEU A 9 7.05 1.95 0.72
C LEU A 9 7.05 3.13 -0.26
N ALA A 10 8.22 3.67 -0.62
CA ALA A 10 8.36 4.75 -1.59
C ALA A 10 8.08 4.31 -3.04
N ALA A 11 8.27 3.02 -3.36
CA ALA A 11 7.89 2.45 -4.65
C ALA A 11 6.37 2.44 -4.84
N LEU A 12 5.61 2.14 -3.76
CA LEU A 12 4.15 2.24 -3.71
C LEU A 12 3.61 3.67 -3.81
N SER A 13 4.46 4.69 -3.64
CA SER A 13 4.02 6.09 -3.71
C SER A 13 4.13 6.66 -5.13
N ARG A 14 4.88 6.02 -6.04
CA ARG A 14 5.06 6.43 -7.44
C ARG A 14 4.20 5.64 -8.41
N LEU A 15 4.01 4.35 -8.15
CA LEU A 15 2.85 3.61 -8.66
C LEU A 15 1.65 4.10 -7.84
N CYS A 16 0.54 4.51 -8.43
CA CYS A 16 -0.61 4.94 -7.63
C CYS A 16 -1.16 3.76 -6.81
N ALA A 17 -0.85 3.72 -5.51
CA ALA A 17 -1.48 2.85 -4.54
C ALA A 17 -2.22 3.71 -3.50
N GLY A 18 -3.34 3.21 -3.00
CA GLY A 18 -4.23 3.97 -2.14
C GLY A 18 -5.02 3.09 -1.18
N ILE A 19 -5.73 3.74 -0.28
CA ILE A 19 -6.56 3.10 0.74
C ILE A 19 -7.98 3.62 0.60
N CYS A 20 -8.95 2.72 0.52
CA CYS A 20 -10.37 3.05 0.57
C CYS A 20 -10.99 2.30 1.76
N GLY A 21 -11.30 3.01 2.84
CA GLY A 21 -11.75 2.40 4.10
C GLY A 21 -10.72 1.41 4.65
N SER A 22 -11.09 0.13 4.68
CA SER A 22 -10.26 -1.01 5.10
C SER A 22 -9.58 -1.75 3.93
N THR A 23 -9.66 -1.23 2.70
CA THR A 23 -9.13 -1.89 1.49
C THR A 23 -7.87 -1.21 0.97
N LEU A 24 -6.83 -2.00 0.73
CA LEU A 24 -5.62 -1.57 0.00
C LEU A 24 -5.83 -1.75 -1.50
N ILE A 25 -5.56 -0.71 -2.27
CA ILE A 25 -5.61 -0.72 -3.74
C ILE A 25 -4.19 -0.49 -4.25
N VAL A 26 -3.69 -1.38 -5.10
CA VAL A 26 -2.34 -1.28 -5.67
C VAL A 26 -2.40 -1.44 -7.18
N ASN A 27 -1.89 -0.45 -7.92
CA ASN A 27 -1.73 -0.57 -9.36
C ASN A 27 -0.47 -1.38 -9.69
N LEU A 28 -0.64 -2.39 -10.54
CA LEU A 28 0.43 -3.25 -11.02
C LEU A 28 0.66 -3.02 -12.53
N PRO A 29 1.89 -3.23 -13.03
CA PRO A 29 2.20 -3.11 -14.45
C PRO A 29 1.45 -4.15 -15.29
N GLY A 30 1.22 -3.86 -16.58
CA GLY A 30 0.38 -4.70 -17.45
C GLY A 30 0.98 -6.05 -17.89
N SER A 31 2.27 -6.31 -17.62
CA SER A 31 2.91 -7.57 -18.01
C SER A 31 2.99 -8.56 -16.82
N PRO A 32 2.69 -9.85 -17.02
CA PRO A 32 2.72 -10.85 -15.94
C PRO A 32 4.09 -10.97 -15.25
N LYS A 33 5.18 -10.77 -15.98
CA LYS A 33 6.53 -10.80 -15.44
C LYS A 33 6.77 -9.64 -14.46
N ALA A 34 6.41 -8.43 -14.85
CA ALA A 34 6.57 -7.26 -14.01
C ALA A 34 5.62 -7.29 -12.80
N VAL A 35 4.42 -7.88 -12.95
CA VAL A 35 3.51 -8.16 -11.83
C VAL A 35 4.19 -9.03 -10.78
N LYS A 36 4.84 -10.12 -11.18
CA LYS A 36 5.56 -11.01 -10.24
C LYS A 36 6.64 -10.28 -9.48
N GLU A 37 7.52 -9.57 -10.19
CA GLU A 37 8.63 -8.82 -9.59
C GLU A 37 8.13 -7.73 -8.62
N CYS A 38 7.06 -7.00 -8.99
CA CYS A 38 6.43 -6.03 -8.10
C CYS A 38 5.74 -6.70 -6.89
N PHE A 39 5.05 -7.82 -7.10
CA PHE A 39 4.32 -8.51 -6.05
C PHE A 39 5.25 -9.11 -4.99
N GLU A 40 6.40 -9.65 -5.38
CA GLU A 40 7.42 -10.16 -4.42
C GLU A 40 7.94 -9.08 -3.46
N VAL A 41 7.92 -7.81 -3.88
CA VAL A 41 8.24 -6.67 -3.02
C VAL A 41 7.05 -6.33 -2.11
N ILE A 42 5.84 -6.34 -2.66
CA ILE A 42 4.59 -6.02 -1.97
C ILE A 42 4.27 -7.07 -0.89
N GLU A 43 4.52 -8.34 -1.16
CA GLU A 43 4.26 -9.46 -0.25
C GLU A 43 4.91 -9.25 1.12
N LYS A 44 6.14 -8.71 1.14
CA LYS A 44 6.90 -8.47 2.38
C LYS A 44 6.33 -7.33 3.23
N ILE A 45 5.56 -6.42 2.63
CA ILE A 45 4.99 -5.25 3.30
C ILE A 45 3.48 -5.37 3.53
N LEU A 46 2.81 -6.32 2.88
CA LEU A 46 1.38 -6.58 3.05
C LEU A 46 0.97 -6.80 4.51
N PRO A 47 1.65 -7.61 5.34
CA PRO A 47 1.25 -7.82 6.72
C PRO A 47 1.18 -6.51 7.50
N HIS A 48 2.24 -5.71 7.41
CA HIS A 48 2.30 -4.42 8.08
C HIS A 48 1.29 -3.41 7.52
N ALA A 49 1.08 -3.41 6.19
CA ALA A 49 0.07 -2.56 5.57
C ALA A 49 -1.35 -2.91 6.05
N VAL A 50 -1.68 -4.19 6.20
CA VAL A 50 -2.98 -4.67 6.71
C VAL A 50 -3.16 -4.34 8.20
N GLU A 51 -2.11 -4.44 9.01
CA GLU A 51 -2.13 -3.98 10.40
C GLU A 51 -2.44 -2.48 10.49
N LEU A 52 -1.76 -1.66 9.69
CA LEU A 52 -2.00 -0.21 9.63
C LEU A 52 -3.42 0.11 9.15
N LEU A 53 -3.96 -0.65 8.20
CA LEU A 53 -5.34 -0.51 7.74
C LEU A 53 -6.35 -0.80 8.84
N THR A 54 -6.14 -1.90 9.57
CA THR A 54 -6.99 -2.31 10.68
C THR A 54 -6.96 -1.27 11.81
N ALA A 55 -5.77 -0.77 12.14
CA ALA A 55 -5.59 0.29 13.14
C ALA A 55 -6.23 1.63 12.72
N LYS A 56 -6.13 2.00 11.43
CA LYS A 56 -6.78 3.22 10.91
C LYS A 56 -8.30 3.14 10.95
N VAL A 57 -8.87 1.98 10.63
CA VAL A 57 -10.32 1.76 10.66
C VAL A 57 -10.85 1.87 12.08
N ALA A 58 -10.13 1.36 13.08
CA ALA A 58 -10.48 1.53 14.49
C ALA A 58 -10.51 3.01 14.93
N ASN A 59 -9.64 3.85 14.37
CA ASN A 59 -9.57 5.27 14.69
C ASN A 59 -10.54 6.17 13.89
N HIS A 60 -11.25 5.64 12.89
CA HIS A 60 -12.24 6.40 12.12
C HIS A 60 -13.67 6.13 12.64
N HIS A 61 -13.87 6.22 13.96
CA HIS A 61 -15.19 6.47 14.52
C HIS A 61 -15.53 7.93 14.22
N HIS A 62 -16.28 8.15 13.13
CA HIS A 62 -16.92 9.43 12.87
C HIS A 62 -18.09 9.51 13.87
N PRO A 63 -18.05 10.33 14.94
CA PRO A 63 -19.24 10.57 15.72
C PRO A 63 -20.22 11.25 14.76
N SER A 64 -21.31 10.55 14.46
CA SER A 64 -22.43 11.09 13.71
C SER A 64 -23.00 12.22 14.57
N ASN A 65 -22.61 13.46 14.28
CA ASN A 65 -23.17 14.62 14.94
C ASN A 65 -24.63 14.74 14.49
N HIS A 66 -25.54 14.42 15.41
CA HIS A 66 -26.94 14.85 15.35
C HIS A 66 -27.01 16.37 15.56
#